data_AF-A0A059X8Z9-F1
#
_entry.id   AF-A0A059X8Z9-F1
#
_cell.length_a   1.000
_cell.length_b   1.000
_cell.length_c   1.000
_cell.angle_alpha   90.00
_cell.angle_beta   90.00
_cell.angle_gamma   90.00
#
_symmetry.space_group_name_H-M   'P 1'
#
loop_
_entity.id
_entity.type
_entity.pdbx_description
1 polymer ?
#
loop_
_entity_poly.entity_id
_entity_poly.type
_entity_poly.pdbx_seq_one_letter_code
_entity_poly.pdbx_strand_id
1 'polypeptide(L)'
;VIGIMAVIFAYVFAGTRVIFAMSRDGLLPKRFSRVDKAETPVFSTWLTGIISGGIAGFVEIKELSNLANIGALLTFAMVALSVIVLRKTHPNLERGFKVPLVPLLPILTMVFCGFLMFNLPASTWMYFAIWIAIGTVVYFGYSKKHSILESMGSSGGSKKRR
;
A
#
# COMPACT_ATOMS: atom_id res chain seq x y z
N VAL A 1 1.52 20.22 -19.33
CA VAL A 1 0.94 20.76 -18.08
C VAL A 1 -0.34 20.04 -17.66
N ILE A 2 -1.37 19.96 -18.51
CA ILE A 2 -2.65 19.29 -18.19
C ILE A 2 -2.45 17.83 -17.73
N GLY A 3 -1.58 17.06 -18.39
CA GLY A 3 -1.29 15.67 -18.00
C GLY A 3 -0.66 15.53 -16.61
N ILE A 4 0.26 16.43 -16.24
CA ILE A 4 0.91 16.40 -14.91
C ILE A 4 -0.13 16.70 -13.82
N MET A 5 -1.04 17.66 -14.06
CA MET A 5 -2.14 17.95 -13.15
C MET A 5 -3.05 16.74 -12.96
N ALA A 6 -3.44 16.06 -14.06
CA ALA A 6 -4.28 14.87 -13.99
C ALA A 6 -3.64 13.76 -13.15
N VAL A 7 -2.33 13.52 -13.32
CA VAL A 7 -1.58 12.53 -12.55
C VAL A 7 -1.53 12.89 -11.06
N ILE A 8 -1.27 14.16 -10.73
CA ILE A 8 -1.28 14.63 -9.33
C ILE A 8 -2.65 14.39 -8.69
N PHE A 9 -3.75 14.76 -9.35
CA PHE A 9 -5.10 14.51 -8.85
C PHE A 9 -5.39 13.02 -8.67
N ALA A 10 -4.98 12.19 -9.63
CA ALA A 10 -5.14 10.73 -9.53
C ALA A 10 -4.41 10.16 -8.31
N TYR A 11 -3.17 10.61 -8.02
CA TYR A 11 -2.41 10.16 -6.85
C TYR A 11 -3.04 10.61 -5.53
N VAL A 12 -3.49 11.87 -5.43
CA VAL A 12 -4.17 12.37 -4.23
C VAL A 12 -5.45 11.57 -3.95
N PHE A 13 -6.23 11.26 -5.00
CA PHE A 13 -7.44 10.44 -4.88
C PHE A 13 -7.14 9.00 -4.48
N ALA A 14 -6.14 8.37 -5.11
CA ALA A 14 -5.71 7.01 -4.77
C ALA A 14 -5.23 6.91 -3.32
N GLY A 15 -4.37 7.84 -2.88
CA GLY A 15 -3.87 7.89 -1.50
C GLY A 15 -4.99 8.06 -0.47
N THR A 16 -5.97 8.92 -0.78
CA THR A 16 -7.14 9.13 0.07
C THR A 16 -7.98 7.85 0.24
N ARG A 17 -8.20 7.08 -0.83
CA ARG A 17 -8.93 5.80 -0.77
C ARG A 17 -8.18 4.73 0.02
N VAL A 18 -6.86 4.66 -0.12
CA VAL A 18 -6.04 3.72 0.66
C VAL A 18 -6.14 4.03 2.16
N ILE A 19 -5.99 5.30 2.54
CA ILE A 19 -6.13 5.74 3.94
C ILE A 19 -7.53 5.42 4.48
N PHE A 20 -8.58 5.66 3.68
CA PHE A 20 -9.95 5.35 4.05
C PHE A 20 -10.18 3.85 4.26
N ALA A 21 -9.70 3.00 3.33
CA ALA A 21 -9.78 1.55 3.46
C ALA A 21 -9.02 1.04 4.71
N MET A 22 -7.80 1.53 4.93
CA MET A 22 -7.00 1.20 6.12
C MET A 22 -7.68 1.66 7.42
N SER A 23 -8.34 2.82 7.43
CA SER A 23 -9.08 3.28 8.61
C SER A 23 -10.36 2.49 8.85
N ARG A 24 -11.08 2.06 7.80
CA ARG A 24 -12.22 1.15 7.88
C ARG A 24 -11.83 -0.22 8.44
N ASP A 25 -10.67 -0.72 8.03
CA ASP A 25 -10.11 -1.98 8.52
C ASP A 25 -9.56 -1.85 9.97
N GLY A 26 -9.63 -0.66 10.58
CA GLY A 26 -9.26 -0.41 11.98
C GLY A 26 -7.78 -0.13 12.22
N LEU A 27 -6.95 -0.07 11.17
CA LEU A 27 -5.49 0.08 11.25
C LEU A 27 -5.03 1.51 11.57
N LEU A 28 -5.91 2.51 11.46
CA LEU A 28 -5.62 3.94 11.69
C LEU A 28 -6.66 4.59 12.62
N PRO A 29 -6.31 5.69 13.34
CA PRO A 29 -7.23 6.44 14.19
C PRO A 29 -8.57 6.72 13.50
N LYS A 30 -9.70 6.37 14.13
CA LYS A 30 -11.06 6.63 13.58
C LYS A 30 -11.33 8.09 13.21
N ARG A 31 -10.48 9.03 13.68
CA ARG A 31 -10.48 10.43 13.26
C ARG A 31 -10.16 10.62 11.76
N PHE A 32 -9.38 9.73 11.14
CA PHE A 32 -9.10 9.73 9.70
C PHE A 32 -10.27 9.18 8.86
N SER A 33 -11.24 8.50 9.50
CA SER A 33 -12.50 8.06 8.91
C SER A 33 -13.66 9.00 9.24
N ARG A 34 -13.40 10.17 9.86
CA ARG A 34 -14.42 11.21 9.99
C ARG A 34 -14.61 11.87 8.63
N VAL A 35 -15.54 11.29 7.90
CA VAL A 35 -15.97 11.73 6.59
C VAL A 35 -16.97 12.86 6.77
N ASP A 36 -16.76 13.98 6.08
CA ASP A 36 -17.71 15.09 6.05
C ASP A 36 -18.92 14.76 5.14
N LYS A 37 -19.92 15.65 5.03
CA LYS A 37 -21.17 15.40 4.30
C LYS A 37 -20.97 15.06 2.81
N ALA A 38 -19.78 15.31 2.26
CA ALA A 38 -19.36 15.05 0.88
C ALA A 38 -18.52 13.77 0.69
N GLU A 39 -18.56 12.82 1.62
CA GLU A 39 -17.88 11.51 1.52
C GLU A 39 -16.34 11.56 1.34
N THR A 40 -15.72 12.72 1.60
CA THR A 40 -14.28 12.95 1.42
C THR A 40 -13.59 13.25 2.76
N PRO A 41 -12.47 12.59 3.10
CA PRO A 41 -11.73 12.86 4.33
C PRO A 41 -10.82 14.10 4.14
N VAL A 42 -11.43 15.29 4.16
CA VAL A 42 -10.76 16.57 3.90
C VAL A 42 -9.55 16.81 4.82
N PHE A 43 -9.63 16.37 6.08
CA PHE A 43 -8.53 16.45 7.05
C PHE A 43 -7.31 15.63 6.60
N SER A 44 -7.52 14.43 6.09
CA SER A 44 -6.43 13.55 5.58
C SER A 44 -5.75 14.17 4.36
N THR A 45 -6.53 14.79 3.47
CA THR A 45 -6.02 15.45 2.28
C THR A 45 -5.16 16.67 2.63
N TRP A 46 -5.64 17.52 3.54
CA TRP A 46 -4.88 18.70 4.00
C TRP A 46 -3.59 18.30 4.73
N LEU A 47 -3.66 17.32 5.63
CA LEU A 47 -2.49 16.84 6.37
C LEU A 47 -1.44 16.25 5.42
N THR A 48 -1.86 15.39 4.49
CA THR A 48 -0.96 14.77 3.50
C THR A 48 -0.39 15.83 2.55
N GLY A 49 -1.18 16.82 2.16
CA GLY A 49 -0.75 17.93 1.31
C GLY A 49 0.29 18.82 1.98
N ILE A 50 0.10 19.19 3.25
CA ILE A 50 1.06 19.98 4.02
C ILE A 50 2.36 19.20 4.22
N ILE A 51 2.28 17.93 4.62
CA ILE A 51 3.47 17.09 4.84
C ILE A 51 4.23 16.90 3.53
N SER A 52 3.54 16.56 2.44
CA SER A 52 4.13 16.38 1.12
C SER A 52 4.75 17.67 0.59
N GLY A 53 4.06 18.80 0.74
CA GLY A 53 4.57 20.12 0.35
C GLY A 53 5.81 20.53 1.14
N GLY A 54 5.84 20.24 2.44
CA GLY A 54 7.02 20.43 3.27
C GLY A 54 8.20 19.59 2.79
N ILE A 55 7.99 18.29 2.59
CA ILE A 55 9.05 17.38 2.10
C ILE A 55 9.56 17.82 0.72
N ALA A 56 8.66 18.20 -0.20
CA ALA A 56 9.03 18.67 -1.53
C ALA A 56 9.83 19.99 -1.53
N GLY A 57 9.70 20.81 -0.49
CA GLY A 57 10.48 22.05 -0.33
C GLY A 57 11.89 21.84 0.21
N PHE A 58 12.14 20.77 0.97
CA PHE A 58 13.43 20.51 1.62
C PHE A 58 14.23 19.35 1.01
N VAL A 59 13.59 18.45 0.24
CA VAL A 59 14.22 17.25 -0.33
C VAL A 59 14.37 17.41 -1.84
N GLU A 60 15.55 17.06 -2.36
CA GLU A 60 15.82 17.12 -3.80
C GLU A 60 15.01 16.08 -4.58
N ILE A 61 14.53 16.45 -5.76
CA ILE A 61 13.64 15.62 -6.60
C ILE A 61 14.26 14.26 -6.96
N LYS A 62 15.59 14.18 -7.01
CA LYS A 62 16.33 12.95 -7.29
C LYS A 62 16.19 11.91 -6.16
N GLU A 63 16.30 12.34 -4.91
CA GLU A 63 16.12 11.47 -3.74
C GLU A 63 14.66 11.01 -3.61
N LEU A 64 13.71 11.92 -3.84
CA LEU A 64 12.28 11.61 -3.91
C LEU A 64 11.96 10.57 -4.99
N SER A 65 12.56 10.71 -6.18
CA SER A 65 12.38 9.76 -7.28
C SER A 65 12.97 8.40 -6.94
N ASN A 66 14.17 8.33 -6.35
CA ASN A 66 14.77 7.07 -5.90
C ASN A 66 13.88 6.36 -4.88
N LEU A 67 13.31 7.10 -3.92
CA LEU A 67 12.41 6.56 -2.90
C LEU A 67 11.08 6.06 -3.49
N ALA A 68 10.52 6.78 -4.47
CA ALA A 68 9.32 6.34 -5.18
C ALA A 68 9.59 5.07 -6.01
N ASN A 69 10.75 5.00 -6.69
CA ASN A 69 11.15 3.86 -7.50
C ASN A 69 11.33 2.59 -6.64
N ILE A 70 12.01 2.66 -5.50
CA ILE A 70 12.18 1.48 -4.63
C ILE A 70 10.82 0.98 -4.10
N GLY A 71 9.91 1.88 -3.74
CA GLY A 71 8.57 1.52 -3.29
C GLY A 71 7.72 0.85 -4.38
N ALA A 72 7.80 1.35 -5.61
CA ALA A 72 7.13 0.74 -6.76
C ALA A 72 7.70 -0.65 -7.07
N LEU A 73 9.03 -0.79 -7.08
CA LEU A 73 9.70 -2.08 -7.29
C LEU A 73 9.32 -3.12 -6.23
N LEU A 74 9.27 -2.71 -4.95
CA LEU A 74 8.83 -3.59 -3.86
C LEU A 74 7.37 -4.00 -3.99
N THR A 75 6.50 -3.06 -4.38
CA THR A 75 5.10 -3.35 -4.63
C THR A 75 4.96 -4.36 -5.78
N PHE A 76 5.69 -4.18 -6.87
CA PHE A 76 5.68 -5.14 -7.99
C PHE A 76 6.21 -6.51 -7.58
N ALA A 77 7.28 -6.57 -6.77
CA ALA A 77 7.77 -7.82 -6.21
C ALA A 77 6.74 -8.51 -5.31
N MET A 78 6.05 -7.75 -4.44
CA MET A 78 4.97 -8.27 -3.59
C MET A 78 3.77 -8.76 -4.41
N VAL A 79 3.40 -8.06 -5.49
CA VAL A 79 2.33 -8.50 -6.38
C VAL A 79 2.72 -9.78 -7.10
N ALA A 80 3.95 -9.90 -7.61
CA ALA A 80 4.45 -11.12 -8.24
C ALA A 80 4.42 -12.31 -7.26
N LEU A 81 4.85 -12.10 -6.02
CA LEU A 81 4.75 -13.10 -4.95
C LEU A 81 3.29 -13.46 -4.64
N SER A 82 2.42 -12.46 -4.52
CA SER A 82 0.99 -12.64 -4.24
C SER A 82 0.30 -13.48 -5.31
N VAL A 83 0.66 -13.30 -6.59
CA VAL A 83 0.16 -14.13 -7.70
C VAL A 83 0.60 -15.59 -7.57
N ILE A 84 1.87 -15.83 -7.18
CA ILE A 84 2.39 -17.19 -6.94
C ILE A 84 1.65 -17.85 -5.76
N VAL A 85 1.50 -17.12 -4.64
CA VAL A 85 0.82 -17.62 -3.43
C VAL A 85 -0.64 -17.92 -3.73
N LEU A 86 -1.38 -16.99 -4.38
CA LEU A 86 -2.78 -17.19 -4.72
C LEU A 86 -3.00 -18.40 -5.64
N ARG A 87 -2.06 -18.67 -6.54
CA ARG A 87 -2.11 -19.87 -7.39
C ARG A 87 -1.90 -21.16 -6.60
N LYS A 88 -1.07 -21.15 -5.54
CA LYS A 88 -0.88 -22.32 -4.67
C LYS A 88 -2.05 -22.54 -3.70
N THR A 89 -2.58 -21.47 -3.11
CA THR A 89 -3.60 -21.58 -2.05
C THR A 89 -5.01 -21.79 -2.60
N HIS A 90 -5.37 -21.19 -3.74
CA HIS A 90 -6.72 -21.27 -4.30
C HIS A 90 -6.70 -21.65 -5.79
N PRO A 91 -6.49 -22.94 -6.11
CA PRO A 91 -6.41 -23.40 -7.50
C PRO A 91 -7.76 -23.40 -8.26
N ASN A 92 -8.89 -23.44 -7.55
CA ASN A 92 -10.24 -23.60 -8.13
C ASN A 92 -11.07 -22.30 -8.27
N LEU A 93 -10.46 -21.12 -8.18
CA LEU A 93 -11.19 -19.86 -8.40
C LEU A 93 -11.45 -19.63 -9.90
N GLU A 94 -12.71 -19.36 -10.27
CA GLU A 94 -13.07 -18.92 -11.62
C GLU A 94 -12.40 -17.56 -11.92
N ARG A 95 -11.42 -17.58 -12.82
CA ARG A 95 -10.67 -16.39 -13.22
C ARG A 95 -11.20 -15.90 -14.57
N GLY A 96 -11.81 -14.72 -14.61
CA GLY A 96 -12.27 -14.08 -15.85
C GLY A 96 -11.16 -13.77 -16.85
N PHE A 97 -9.93 -13.52 -16.37
CA PHE A 97 -8.74 -13.37 -17.21
C PHE A 97 -7.61 -14.26 -16.68
N LYS A 98 -7.16 -15.22 -17.50
CA LYS A 98 -6.01 -16.09 -17.20
C LYS A 98 -4.81 -15.55 -17.96
N VAL A 99 -3.78 -15.11 -17.24
CA VAL A 99 -2.48 -14.77 -17.82
C VAL A 99 -1.90 -16.01 -18.53
N PRO A 100 -1.66 -15.95 -19.85
CA PRO A 100 -1.35 -17.13 -20.67
C PRO A 100 0.03 -17.75 -20.41
N LEU A 101 0.94 -17.04 -19.72
CA LEU A 101 2.32 -17.49 -19.43
C LEU A 101 2.68 -17.46 -17.93
N VAL A 102 1.84 -18.04 -17.08
CA VAL A 102 2.21 -18.25 -15.66
C VAL A 102 2.70 -19.67 -15.50
N PRO A 103 3.93 -19.91 -15.00
CA PRO A 103 4.67 -19.10 -14.02
C PRO A 103 5.81 -18.22 -14.55
N LEU A 104 6.04 -18.16 -15.87
CA LEU A 104 7.18 -17.45 -16.44
C LEU A 104 7.12 -15.93 -16.17
N LEU A 105 5.93 -15.32 -16.32
CA LEU A 105 5.75 -13.88 -16.16
C LEU A 105 6.06 -13.38 -14.73
N PRO A 106 5.51 -13.96 -13.64
CA PRO A 106 5.87 -13.52 -12.28
C PRO A 106 7.35 -13.70 -11.94
N ILE A 107 7.98 -14.78 -12.41
CA ILE A 107 9.41 -15.04 -12.17
C ILE A 107 10.25 -13.98 -12.89
N LEU A 108 9.92 -13.68 -14.14
CA LEU A 108 10.61 -12.66 -14.92
C LEU A 108 10.47 -11.28 -14.25
N THR A 109 9.25 -10.91 -13.81
CA THR A 109 9.02 -9.67 -13.05
C THR A 109 9.87 -9.65 -11.78
N MET A 110 9.92 -10.73 -11.02
CA MET A 110 10.72 -10.80 -9.79
C MET A 110 12.21 -10.64 -10.06
N VAL A 111 12.74 -11.26 -11.12
CA VAL A 111 14.15 -11.14 -11.53
C VAL A 111 14.48 -9.72 -11.98
N PHE A 112 13.65 -9.12 -12.84
CA PHE A 112 13.86 -7.74 -13.32
C PHE A 112 13.74 -6.72 -12.18
N CYS A 113 12.72 -6.84 -11.31
CA CYS A 113 12.59 -5.96 -10.15
C CYS A 113 13.78 -6.09 -9.20
N GLY A 114 14.26 -7.31 -8.95
CA GLY A 114 15.45 -7.56 -8.14
C GLY A 114 16.70 -6.91 -8.76
N PHE A 115 16.93 -7.11 -10.05
CA PHE A 115 18.05 -6.49 -10.77
C PHE A 115 18.02 -4.95 -10.68
N LEU A 116 16.86 -4.33 -10.89
CA LEU A 116 16.71 -2.89 -10.77
C LEU A 116 16.94 -2.41 -9.33
N MET A 117 16.50 -3.17 -8.32
CA MET A 117 16.75 -2.82 -6.90
C MET A 117 18.24 -2.78 -6.54
N PHE A 118 19.05 -3.67 -7.11
CA PHE A 118 20.51 -3.65 -6.89
C PHE A 118 21.20 -2.45 -7.53
N ASN A 119 20.58 -1.84 -8.55
CA ASN A 119 21.15 -0.67 -9.22
C ASN A 119 20.85 0.65 -8.48
N LEU A 120 19.99 0.64 -7.45
CA LEU A 120 19.66 1.84 -6.67
C LEU A 120 20.72 2.14 -5.60
N PRO A 121 20.98 3.43 -5.30
CA PRO A 121 21.91 3.83 -4.24
C PRO A 121 21.54 3.22 -2.88
N ALA A 122 22.54 2.76 -2.13
CA ALA A 122 22.36 2.18 -0.80
C ALA A 122 21.70 3.15 0.21
N SER A 123 21.86 4.46 0.02
CA SER A 123 21.17 5.50 0.81
C SER A 123 19.64 5.36 0.73
N THR A 124 19.11 4.94 -0.42
CA THR A 124 17.66 4.74 -0.63
C THR A 124 17.12 3.61 0.23
N TRP A 125 17.90 2.54 0.39
CA TRP A 125 17.53 1.40 1.24
C TRP A 125 17.41 1.82 2.71
N MET A 126 18.30 2.70 3.17
CA MET A 126 18.24 3.24 4.53
C MET A 126 16.99 4.08 4.76
N TYR A 127 16.66 5.01 3.86
CA TYR A 127 15.42 5.80 3.96
C TYR A 127 14.17 4.93 3.93
N PHE A 128 14.13 3.93 3.05
CA PHE A 128 13.03 2.99 2.97
C PHE A 128 12.89 2.17 4.26
N ALA A 129 13.99 1.67 4.81
CA ALA A 129 13.98 0.92 6.07
C ALA A 129 13.51 1.79 7.25
N ILE A 130 13.99 3.03 7.35
CA ILE A 130 13.53 3.99 8.36
C ILE A 130 12.02 4.25 8.22
N TRP A 131 11.53 4.45 6.99
CA TRP A 131 10.12 4.67 6.74
C TRP A 131 9.25 3.47 7.14
N ILE A 132 9.67 2.24 6.80
CA ILE A 132 9.00 1.00 7.23
C ILE A 132 9.05 0.84 8.74
N ALA A 133 10.17 1.19 9.38
CA ALA A 133 10.30 1.15 10.84
C ALA A 133 9.31 2.12 11.50
N ILE A 134 9.22 3.37 11.02
CA ILE A 134 8.23 4.35 11.48
C ILE A 134 6.81 3.81 11.29
N GLY A 135 6.49 3.29 10.09
CA GLY A 135 5.19 2.70 9.79
C GLY A 135 4.86 1.53 10.73
N THR A 136 5.84 0.69 11.04
CA THR A 136 5.71 -0.44 11.97
C THR A 136 5.52 0.02 13.41
N VAL A 137 6.25 1.05 13.86
CA VAL A 137 6.09 1.63 15.21
C VAL A 137 4.72 2.27 15.38
N VAL A 138 4.26 3.05 14.39
CA VAL A 138 2.90 3.62 14.38
C VAL A 138 1.85 2.49 14.36
N TYR A 139 2.07 1.46 13.52
CA TYR A 139 1.20 0.29 13.44
C TYR A 139 1.13 -0.45 14.78
N PHE A 140 2.24 -0.89 15.37
CA PHE A 140 2.23 -1.63 16.64
C PHE A 140 1.76 -0.76 17.82
N GLY A 141 2.11 0.52 17.82
CA GLY A 141 1.67 1.48 18.84
C GLY A 141 0.15 1.68 18.86
N TYR A 142 -0.50 1.64 17.68
CA TYR A 142 -1.94 1.82 17.54
C TYR A 142 -2.72 0.47 17.52
N SER A 143 -2.22 -0.53 16.79
CA SER A 143 -2.80 -1.87 16.60
C SER A 143 -2.97 -2.63 17.91
N LYS A 144 -2.05 -2.47 18.89
CA LYS A 144 -2.21 -3.07 20.22
C LYS A 144 -3.43 -2.57 21.00
N LYS A 145 -3.97 -1.38 20.71
CA LYS A 145 -5.08 -0.76 21.46
C LYS A 145 -6.43 -0.82 20.77
N HIS A 146 -6.52 -1.30 19.52
CA HIS A 146 -7.78 -1.25 18.76
C HIS A 146 -8.00 -2.39 17.75
N SER A 147 -7.33 -3.54 17.92
CA SER A 147 -7.52 -4.71 17.05
C SER A 147 -8.94 -5.29 17.19
N ILE A 148 -9.87 -4.78 16.38
CA ILE A 148 -11.21 -5.36 16.11
C ILE A 148 -11.05 -6.47 15.07
N LEU A 149 -10.00 -7.29 15.16
CA LEU A 149 -9.83 -8.50 14.35
C LEU A 149 -9.99 -9.79 15.16
N GLU A 150 -10.04 -9.71 16.49
CA GLU A 150 -10.35 -10.86 17.36
C GLU A 150 -11.86 -11.18 17.40
N SER A 151 -12.72 -10.21 17.08
CA SER A 151 -14.19 -10.41 17.11
C SER A 151 -14.77 -11.05 15.83
N MET A 152 -14.16 -10.82 14.65
CA MET A 152 -14.75 -11.29 13.38
C MET A 152 -14.22 -12.65 12.90
N GLY A 153 -13.11 -13.14 13.45
CA GLY A 153 -12.64 -14.52 13.25
C GLY A 153 -13.43 -15.57 14.03
N SER A 154 -14.23 -15.16 15.03
CA SER A 154 -14.97 -16.07 15.92
C SER A 154 -16.44 -16.30 15.53
N SER A 155 -16.97 -15.68 14.47
CA SER A 155 -18.43 -15.72 14.19
C SER A 155 -18.86 -16.32 12.85
N GLY A 156 -17.94 -16.93 12.07
CA GLY A 156 -18.27 -17.59 10.80
C GLY A 156 -18.26 -19.12 10.81
N GLY A 157 -17.74 -19.75 11.87
CA GLY A 157 -17.59 -21.20 11.97
C GLY A 157 -18.29 -21.78 13.19
N SER A 158 -19.61 -21.97 13.11
CA SER A 158 -20.40 -23.01 13.81
C SER A 158 -21.82 -22.53 14.09
N LYS A 159 -22.74 -22.80 13.16
CA LYS A 159 -24.10 -23.27 13.51
C LYS A 159 -24.77 -23.95 12.32
N LYS A 160 -24.14 -25.04 11.86
CA LYS A 160 -24.87 -26.19 11.31
C LYS A 160 -25.27 -27.04 12.51
N ARG A 161 -26.49 -26.86 13.03
CA ARG A 161 -27.09 -27.80 13.98
C ARG A 161 -28.62 -27.83 13.82
N ARG A 162 -29.05 -28.98 13.30
CA ARG A 162 -30.39 -29.57 13.26
C ARG A 162 -31.37 -28.97 12.26
#